data_AF-A0ABD0L9J0-F1
#
_entry.id   AF-A0ABD0L9J0-F1
#
_cell.length_a   1.000
_cell.length_b   1.000
_cell.length_c   1.000
_cell.angle_alpha   90.00
_cell.angle_beta   90.00
_cell.angle_gamma   90.00
#
_symmetry.space_group_name_H-M   'P 1'
#
loop_
_entity.id
_entity.type
_entity.pdbx_description
1 polymer ?
#
loop_
_entity_poly.entity_id
_entity_poly.type
_entity_poly.pdbx_seq_one_letter_code
_entity_poly.pdbx_strand_id
1 'polypeptide(L)'
;MAGSDVYLVNINRLPPKHGSCDDSATSADVYAASLNTSYSKLSCLKSCYRLIAQRHCNCSMPIYYVEDRESVCDMADDEVDACTSSLHTTVPDEYDACDKSCPQPCSEVDYDMLVSAAAWPSENYKKYLEDKVSQSNYLLMGKDLEEEDFVKLYVYFKDLMYQKIDQQKAYESQNLISDIGGQLGLWLGLSAITIGELCGLLLSLFRSLTAVSPKDDNSSKTPVKPFSSPLEMDPGKGDVMMSDVKKGGFDV
;
A
#
# COMPACT_ATOMS: atom_id res chain seq x y z
N MET A 1 -34.06 8.87 14.93
CA MET A 1 -33.50 8.14 13.76
C MET A 1 -32.20 8.80 13.37
N ALA A 2 -31.15 8.00 13.18
CA ALA A 2 -29.85 8.45 12.69
C ALA A 2 -29.55 7.72 11.37
N GLY A 3 -29.18 8.47 10.33
CA GLY A 3 -28.62 7.95 9.09
C GLY A 3 -27.13 8.24 9.04
N SER A 4 -26.33 7.25 8.64
CA SER A 4 -24.90 7.39 8.41
C SER A 4 -24.60 7.14 6.93
N ASP A 5 -24.22 8.21 6.24
CA ASP A 5 -23.70 8.18 4.87
C ASP A 5 -22.22 7.79 4.92
N VAL A 6 -21.88 6.60 4.42
CA VAL A 6 -20.51 6.08 4.45
C VAL A 6 -19.84 6.25 3.09
N TYR A 7 -18.60 6.76 3.10
CA TYR A 7 -17.71 6.84 1.94
C TYR A 7 -16.52 5.92 2.16
N LEU A 8 -16.13 5.18 1.12
CA LEU A 8 -14.95 4.33 1.15
C LEU A 8 -13.75 5.08 0.57
N VAL A 9 -12.65 5.11 1.31
CA VAL A 9 -11.37 5.66 0.88
C VAL A 9 -10.32 4.55 0.92
N ASN A 10 -9.77 4.19 -0.24
CA ASN A 10 -8.69 3.21 -0.36
C ASN A 10 -7.36 3.94 -0.50
N ILE A 11 -6.43 3.68 0.42
CA ILE A 11 -5.14 4.37 0.51
C ILE A 11 -4.02 3.37 0.27
N ASN A 12 -3.17 3.65 -0.72
CA ASN A 12 -1.96 2.89 -1.02
C ASN A 12 -0.74 3.81 -0.85
N ARG A 13 0.20 3.38 0.00
CA ARG A 13 1.41 4.14 0.36
C ARG A 13 2.65 3.46 -0.19
N LEU A 14 3.70 4.26 -0.43
CA LEU A 14 4.98 3.71 -0.87
C LEU A 14 5.81 3.16 0.30
N PRO A 15 6.50 2.02 0.12
CA PRO A 15 7.39 1.46 1.11
C PRO A 15 8.69 2.27 1.26
N PRO A 16 9.57 1.90 2.21
CA PRO A 16 10.83 2.60 2.46
C PRO A 16 11.70 2.75 1.19
N LYS A 17 12.50 3.83 1.17
CA LYS A 17 13.14 4.53 0.02
C LYS A 17 12.29 5.64 -0.62
N HIS A 18 10.97 5.51 -0.65
CA HIS A 18 10.08 6.53 -1.22
C HIS A 18 8.91 6.93 -0.30
N GLY A 19 8.56 6.10 0.67
CA GLY A 19 7.61 6.44 1.73
C GLY A 19 8.00 5.80 3.08
N SER A 20 7.02 5.68 3.97
CA SER A 20 7.22 5.28 5.38
C SER A 20 6.25 4.19 5.85
N CYS A 21 5.61 3.47 4.92
CA CYS A 21 4.71 2.38 5.28
C CYS A 21 5.46 1.06 5.49
N ASP A 22 4.89 0.15 6.29
CA ASP A 22 5.44 -1.18 6.52
C ASP A 22 4.35 -2.15 7.00
N ASP A 23 4.20 -3.29 6.30
CA ASP A 23 3.22 -4.34 6.62
C ASP A 23 3.82 -5.46 7.49
N SER A 24 5.14 -5.44 7.72
CA SER A 24 5.85 -6.47 8.49
C SER A 24 5.61 -6.38 10.01
N ALA A 25 5.04 -5.28 10.49
CA ALA A 25 4.66 -5.05 11.88
C ALA A 25 3.49 -5.92 12.39
N THR A 26 2.97 -6.83 11.55
CA THR A 26 1.89 -7.78 11.88
C THR A 26 2.20 -8.64 13.12
N SER A 27 3.48 -8.94 13.41
CA SER A 27 3.86 -9.78 14.55
C SER A 27 3.82 -9.06 15.91
N ALA A 28 3.87 -7.73 15.93
CA ALA A 28 3.75 -6.93 17.15
C ALA A 28 2.30 -6.60 17.52
N ASP A 29 1.37 -6.87 16.61
CA ASP A 29 -0.06 -6.59 16.75
C ASP A 29 -0.81 -7.85 17.24
N VAL A 30 -1.19 -7.84 18.51
CA VAL A 30 -1.93 -8.94 19.13
C VAL A 30 -3.34 -9.08 18.53
N TYR A 31 -3.96 -7.99 18.07
CA TYR A 31 -5.29 -8.07 17.44
C TYR A 31 -5.18 -8.77 16.08
N ALA A 32 -4.18 -8.44 15.28
CA ALA A 32 -3.93 -9.11 14.01
C ALA A 32 -3.66 -10.61 14.22
N ALA A 33 -2.79 -10.95 15.17
CA ALA A 33 -2.40 -12.33 15.46
C ALA A 33 -3.53 -13.18 16.07
N SER A 34 -4.23 -12.67 17.08
CA SER A 34 -5.24 -13.43 17.81
C SER A 34 -6.60 -13.47 17.11
N LEU A 35 -6.98 -12.40 16.39
CA LEU A 35 -8.27 -12.33 15.69
C LEU A 35 -8.18 -12.66 14.21
N ASN A 36 -6.98 -12.98 13.70
CA ASN A 36 -6.71 -13.24 12.28
C ASN A 36 -7.20 -12.08 11.39
N THR A 37 -6.84 -10.85 11.78
CA THR A 37 -7.20 -9.61 11.08
C THR A 37 -5.98 -8.98 10.43
N SER A 38 -6.21 -8.07 9.47
CA SER A 38 -5.12 -7.31 8.84
C SER A 38 -4.52 -6.30 9.82
N TYR A 39 -3.21 -6.07 9.71
CA TYR A 39 -2.52 -5.04 10.47
C TYR A 39 -3.16 -3.66 10.27
N SER A 40 -3.29 -2.90 11.36
CA SER A 40 -3.61 -1.47 11.33
C SER A 40 -2.71 -0.74 12.32
N LYS A 41 -2.44 0.55 12.08
CA LYS A 41 -1.65 1.33 13.04
C LYS A 41 -2.33 1.39 14.41
N LEU A 42 -3.66 1.53 14.44
CA LEU A 42 -4.42 1.61 15.69
C LEU A 42 -4.34 0.32 16.51
N SER A 43 -4.44 -0.86 15.87
CA SER A 43 -4.32 -2.15 16.56
C SER A 43 -2.93 -2.34 17.15
N CYS A 44 -1.88 -2.02 16.40
CA CYS A 44 -0.50 -2.00 16.91
C CYS A 44 -0.33 -1.08 18.12
N LEU A 45 -0.84 0.16 18.05
CA LEU A 45 -0.75 1.11 19.16
C LEU A 45 -1.46 0.58 20.41
N LYS A 46 -2.67 0.01 20.25
CA LYS A 46 -3.41 -0.58 21.36
C LYS A 46 -2.66 -1.78 21.98
N SER A 47 -2.02 -2.62 21.17
CA SER A 47 -1.17 -3.69 21.68
C SER A 47 0.03 -3.14 22.46
N CYS A 48 0.67 -2.08 21.97
CA CYS A 48 1.78 -1.43 22.65
C CYS A 48 1.36 -0.80 23.99
N TYR A 49 0.24 -0.07 24.03
CA TYR A 49 -0.29 0.55 25.25
C TYR A 49 -0.72 -0.49 26.29
N ARG A 50 -1.29 -1.62 25.86
CA ARG A 50 -1.55 -2.76 26.75
C ARG A 50 -0.26 -3.24 27.43
N LEU A 51 0.83 -3.41 26.68
CA LEU A 51 2.12 -3.86 27.24
C LEU A 51 2.72 -2.84 28.21
N ILE A 52 2.50 -1.54 28.00
CA ILE A 52 2.92 -0.49 28.94
C ILE A 52 2.09 -0.60 30.23
N ALA A 53 0.76 -0.70 30.12
CA ALA A 53 -0.12 -0.84 31.28
C ALA A 53 0.21 -2.10 32.10
N GLN A 54 0.48 -3.22 31.41
CA GLN A 54 0.87 -4.47 32.06
C GLN A 54 2.24 -4.36 32.76
N ARG A 55 3.20 -3.61 32.21
CA ARG A 55 4.52 -3.43 32.85
C ARG A 55 4.50 -2.53 34.07
N HIS A 56 3.67 -1.47 34.06
CA HIS A 56 3.64 -0.46 35.11
C HIS A 56 2.57 -0.71 36.18
N CYS A 57 1.40 -1.21 35.78
CA CYS A 57 0.25 -1.46 36.67
C CYS A 57 -0.03 -2.97 36.88
N ASN A 58 0.75 -3.87 36.26
CA ASN A 58 0.63 -5.34 36.40
C ASN A 58 -0.75 -5.92 36.06
N CYS A 59 -1.52 -5.22 35.23
CA CYS A 59 -2.84 -5.63 34.79
C CYS A 59 -3.09 -5.14 33.36
N SER A 60 -4.03 -5.79 32.66
CA SER A 60 -4.41 -5.44 31.30
C SER A 60 -5.75 -4.70 31.31
N MET A 61 -5.78 -3.51 30.70
CA MET A 61 -6.99 -2.69 30.69
C MET A 61 -8.12 -3.38 29.89
N PRO A 62 -9.37 -3.38 30.40
CA PRO A 62 -10.49 -4.08 29.76
C PRO A 62 -10.92 -3.46 28.42
N ILE A 63 -10.47 -2.25 28.10
CA ILE A 63 -10.71 -1.60 26.81
C ILE A 63 -9.87 -2.19 25.66
N TYR A 64 -8.80 -2.92 25.99
CA TYR A 64 -7.94 -3.59 25.02
C TYR A 64 -8.25 -5.09 24.97
N TYR A 65 -7.82 -5.75 23.89
CA TYR A 65 -7.88 -7.21 23.82
C TYR A 65 -6.98 -7.80 24.91
N VAL A 66 -7.54 -8.66 25.76
CA VAL A 66 -6.83 -9.34 26.85
C VAL A 66 -6.73 -10.82 26.51
N GLU A 67 -5.55 -11.41 26.66
CA GLU A 67 -5.35 -12.86 26.45
C GLU A 67 -5.71 -13.65 27.72
N ASP A 68 -6.10 -14.92 27.56
CA ASP A 68 -6.64 -15.77 28.64
C ASP A 68 -5.75 -15.93 29.89
N ARG A 69 -4.45 -15.63 29.79
CA ARG A 69 -3.47 -15.77 30.88
C ARG A 69 -3.19 -14.49 31.64
N GLU A 70 -3.81 -13.37 31.26
CA GLU A 70 -3.57 -12.06 31.89
C GLU A 70 -4.69 -11.68 32.86
N SER A 71 -4.32 -11.00 33.93
CA SER A 71 -5.27 -10.37 34.85
C SER A 71 -5.81 -9.06 34.28
N VAL A 72 -7.13 -8.94 34.25
CA VAL A 72 -7.81 -7.68 33.87
C VAL A 72 -7.70 -6.68 35.02
N CYS A 73 -7.45 -5.40 34.70
CA CYS A 73 -7.45 -4.33 35.70
C CYS A 73 -8.85 -4.15 36.32
N ASP A 74 -8.92 -4.11 37.66
CA ASP A 74 -10.12 -3.69 38.36
C ASP A 74 -10.19 -2.17 38.41
N MET A 75 -11.02 -1.58 37.54
CA MET A 75 -11.18 -0.13 37.45
C MET A 75 -12.01 0.44 38.60
N ALA A 76 -12.57 -0.40 39.49
CA ALA A 76 -13.23 0.06 40.72
C ALA A 76 -12.24 0.28 41.88
N ASP A 77 -11.00 -0.20 41.75
CA ASP A 77 -9.91 0.08 42.69
C ASP A 77 -9.26 1.43 42.35
N ASP A 78 -9.34 2.38 43.29
CA ASP A 78 -8.81 3.73 43.12
C ASP A 78 -7.29 3.73 42.82
N GLU A 79 -6.52 2.79 43.35
CA GLU A 79 -5.07 2.72 43.10
C GLU A 79 -4.77 2.26 41.66
N VAL A 80 -5.53 1.28 41.17
CA VAL A 80 -5.38 0.75 39.80
C VAL A 80 -5.88 1.76 38.76
N ASP A 81 -7.00 2.44 39.04
CA ASP A 81 -7.53 3.50 38.17
C ASP A 81 -6.55 4.69 38.11
N ALA A 82 -6.00 5.13 39.25
CA ALA A 82 -4.99 6.18 39.28
C ALA A 82 -3.70 5.78 38.54
N CYS A 83 -3.28 4.51 38.64
CA CYS A 83 -2.13 4.01 37.89
C CYS A 83 -2.39 4.08 36.39
N THR A 84 -3.46 3.44 35.90
CA THR A 84 -3.72 3.31 34.46
C THR A 84 -4.04 4.64 33.78
N SER A 85 -4.78 5.54 34.45
CA SER A 85 -5.14 6.86 33.91
C SER A 85 -3.96 7.82 33.78
N SER A 86 -2.93 7.67 34.63
CA SER A 86 -1.76 8.56 34.62
C SER A 86 -0.63 8.11 33.69
N LEU A 87 -0.67 6.88 33.15
CA LEU A 87 0.43 6.30 32.36
C LEU A 87 0.90 7.19 31.20
N HIS A 88 -0.04 7.78 30.45
CA HIS A 88 0.31 8.67 29.32
C HIS A 88 1.13 9.90 29.77
N THR A 89 0.92 10.37 31.00
CA THR A 89 1.66 11.51 31.57
C THR A 89 2.92 11.09 32.32
N THR A 90 2.93 9.90 32.92
CA THR A 90 4.04 9.38 33.73
C THR A 90 5.16 8.82 32.85
N VAL A 91 4.82 8.19 31.73
CA VAL A 91 5.77 7.57 30.78
C VAL A 91 5.54 8.03 29.33
N PRO A 92 5.59 9.35 29.04
CA PRO A 92 5.32 9.87 27.71
C PRO A 92 6.30 9.33 26.66
N ASP A 93 7.57 9.14 27.02
CA ASP A 93 8.60 8.61 26.11
C ASP A 93 8.28 7.20 25.62
N GLU A 94 7.63 6.35 26.44
CA GLU A 94 7.23 5.00 26.03
C GLU A 94 6.03 5.04 25.07
N TYR A 95 5.08 5.96 25.30
CA TYR A 95 3.96 6.18 24.38
C TYR A 95 4.45 6.71 23.02
N ASP A 96 5.41 7.63 23.02
CA ASP A 96 6.06 8.13 21.80
C ASP A 96 6.89 7.05 21.10
N ALA A 97 7.49 6.13 21.85
CA ALA A 97 8.19 4.97 21.29
C ALA A 97 7.21 4.05 20.55
N CYS A 98 5.99 3.86 21.06
CA CYS A 98 4.95 3.09 20.36
C CYS A 98 4.63 3.68 18.98
N ASP A 99 4.57 5.01 18.84
CA ASP A 99 4.28 5.64 17.54
C ASP A 99 5.38 5.38 16.51
N LYS A 100 6.64 5.30 16.95
CA LYS A 100 7.79 4.96 16.10
C LYS A 100 7.85 3.47 15.77
N SER A 101 7.40 2.61 16.69
CA SER A 101 7.35 1.15 16.51
C SER A 101 6.13 0.68 15.70
N CYS A 102 5.10 1.50 15.57
CA CYS A 102 3.88 1.20 14.83
C CYS A 102 3.82 2.01 13.52
N PRO A 103 4.42 1.51 12.43
CA PRO A 103 4.38 2.17 11.12
C PRO A 103 2.95 2.21 10.55
N GLN A 104 2.75 3.07 9.55
CA GLN A 104 1.49 3.07 8.80
C GLN A 104 1.44 1.84 7.87
N PRO A 105 0.28 1.17 7.70
CA PRO A 105 0.14 0.12 6.70
C PRO A 105 0.31 0.66 5.28
N CYS A 106 0.85 -0.17 4.38
CA CYS A 106 1.01 0.19 2.98
C CYS A 106 -0.31 0.17 2.20
N SER A 107 -1.25 -0.67 2.62
CA SER A 107 -2.62 -0.71 2.09
C SER A 107 -3.61 -0.52 3.24
N GLU A 108 -4.47 0.47 3.12
CA GLU A 108 -5.48 0.81 4.12
C GLU A 108 -6.81 1.12 3.46
N VAL A 109 -7.91 0.76 4.13
CA VAL A 109 -9.25 1.17 3.75
C VAL A 109 -9.83 1.95 4.92
N ASP A 110 -10.17 3.21 4.65
CA ASP A 110 -10.80 4.10 5.61
C ASP A 110 -12.26 4.37 5.21
N TYR A 111 -13.08 4.66 6.22
CA TYR A 111 -14.51 4.90 6.05
C TYR A 111 -14.89 6.25 6.66
N ASP A 112 -15.01 7.25 5.79
CA ASP A 112 -15.52 8.55 6.20
C ASP A 112 -17.04 8.46 6.38
N MET A 113 -17.56 9.05 7.46
CA MET A 113 -18.99 9.05 7.75
C MET A 113 -19.55 10.45 7.91
N LEU A 114 -20.72 10.69 7.32
CA LEU A 114 -21.55 11.85 7.61
C LEU A 114 -22.82 11.39 8.31
N VAL A 115 -23.00 11.87 9.54
CA VAL A 115 -24.16 11.51 10.36
C VAL A 115 -25.24 12.56 10.21
N SER A 116 -26.44 12.12 9.86
CA SER A 116 -27.66 12.92 9.87
C SER A 116 -28.65 12.33 10.89
N ALA A 117 -29.40 13.20 11.56
CA ALA A 117 -30.37 12.77 12.57
C ALA A 117 -31.72 13.47 12.39
N ALA A 118 -32.78 12.74 12.69
CA ALA A 118 -34.16 13.20 12.65
C ALA A 118 -34.97 12.58 13.79
N ALA A 119 -35.98 13.30 14.28
CA ALA A 119 -36.91 12.78 15.28
C ALA A 119 -37.61 11.52 14.77
N TRP A 120 -37.58 10.45 15.57
CA TRP A 120 -38.26 9.19 15.28
C TRP A 120 -38.42 8.42 16.60
N PRO A 121 -39.56 7.74 16.86
CA PRO A 121 -40.72 7.64 15.98
C PRO A 121 -41.54 8.94 15.89
N SER A 122 -42.48 9.01 14.96
CA SER A 122 -43.52 10.05 15.01
C SER A 122 -44.61 9.63 15.99
N GLU A 123 -45.32 10.60 16.59
CA GLU A 123 -46.39 10.33 17.58
C GLU A 123 -47.41 9.30 17.06
N ASN A 124 -47.81 9.41 15.79
CA ASN A 124 -48.76 8.48 15.16
C ASN A 124 -48.19 7.06 14.95
N TYR A 125 -46.87 6.92 14.84
CA TYR A 125 -46.19 5.65 14.61
C TYR A 125 -45.79 4.95 15.92
N LYS A 126 -45.68 5.71 17.03
CA LYS A 126 -45.28 5.20 18.36
C LYS A 126 -46.12 3.99 18.79
N LYS A 127 -47.45 4.12 18.76
CA LYS A 127 -48.36 3.04 19.19
C LYS A 127 -48.22 1.76 18.36
N TYR A 128 -48.07 1.89 17.04
CA TYR A 128 -47.86 0.74 16.17
C TYR A 128 -46.50 0.06 16.47
N LEU A 129 -45.47 0.85 16.76
CA LEU A 129 -44.15 0.35 17.11
C LEU A 129 -44.17 -0.41 18.45
N GLU A 130 -44.81 0.13 19.48
CA GLU A 130 -44.98 -0.53 20.78
C GLU A 130 -45.71 -1.87 20.67
N ASP A 131 -46.81 -1.92 19.92
CA ASP A 131 -47.58 -3.15 19.67
C ASP A 131 -46.72 -4.20 18.96
N LYS A 132 -45.88 -3.78 18.00
CA LYS A 132 -45.00 -4.70 17.27
C LYS A 132 -43.82 -5.18 18.11
N VAL A 133 -43.21 -4.29 18.87
CA VAL A 133 -42.06 -4.61 19.73
C VAL A 133 -42.49 -5.57 20.84
N SER A 134 -43.61 -5.30 21.51
CA SER A 134 -44.16 -6.17 22.55
C SER A 134 -44.55 -7.57 22.02
N GLN A 135 -45.04 -7.67 20.78
CA GLN A 135 -45.29 -8.98 20.14
C GLN A 135 -44.01 -9.74 19.78
N SER A 136 -42.96 -9.02 19.36
CA SER A 136 -41.71 -9.62 18.88
C SER A 136 -40.72 -9.96 20.00
N ASN A 137 -40.80 -9.26 21.14
CA ASN A 137 -39.86 -9.41 22.24
C ASN A 137 -40.60 -9.52 23.57
N TYR A 138 -40.70 -10.75 24.06
CA TYR A 138 -41.41 -11.06 25.32
C TYR A 138 -40.81 -10.36 26.54
N LEU A 139 -39.51 -9.99 26.51
CA LEU A 139 -38.83 -9.27 27.59
C LEU A 139 -39.29 -7.80 27.73
N LEU A 140 -39.96 -7.29 26.70
CA LEU A 140 -40.50 -5.94 26.63
C LEU A 140 -42.03 -5.91 26.77
N MET A 141 -42.70 -7.07 26.95
CA MET A 141 -44.14 -7.11 27.19
C MET A 141 -44.51 -6.46 28.52
N GLY A 142 -45.43 -5.50 28.48
CA GLY A 142 -45.95 -4.83 29.67
C GLY A 142 -45.04 -3.75 30.27
N LYS A 143 -43.98 -3.35 29.55
CA LYS A 143 -43.21 -2.13 29.87
C LYS A 143 -43.80 -0.94 29.11
N ASP A 144 -43.95 0.17 29.80
CA ASP A 144 -44.19 1.48 29.17
C ASP A 144 -42.88 1.91 28.50
N LEU A 145 -42.85 1.88 27.16
CA LEU A 145 -41.68 2.28 26.37
C LEU A 145 -41.86 3.73 25.96
N GLU A 146 -40.86 4.55 26.23
CA GLU A 146 -40.88 5.95 25.81
C GLU A 146 -40.18 6.16 24.47
N GLU A 147 -40.40 7.32 23.84
CA GLU A 147 -39.74 7.63 22.56
C GLU A 147 -38.21 7.63 22.69
N GLU A 148 -37.71 7.95 23.88
CA GLU A 148 -36.29 7.99 24.23
C GLU A 148 -35.65 6.58 24.29
N ASP A 149 -36.46 5.52 24.43
CA ASP A 149 -35.99 4.13 24.46
C ASP A 149 -35.68 3.59 23.07
N PHE A 150 -36.11 4.29 22.02
CA PHE A 150 -36.02 3.83 20.64
C PHE A 150 -35.00 4.61 19.82
N VAL A 151 -34.02 3.88 19.28
CA VAL A 151 -33.12 4.41 18.25
C VAL A 151 -33.23 3.59 16.98
N LYS A 152 -33.31 4.29 15.84
CA LYS A 152 -33.28 3.69 14.52
C LYS A 152 -32.03 4.16 13.80
N LEU A 153 -31.11 3.24 13.52
CA LEU A 153 -29.85 3.50 12.81
C LEU A 153 -29.95 2.95 11.38
N TYR A 154 -29.66 3.79 10.40
CA TYR A 154 -29.48 3.42 9.00
C TYR A 154 -28.03 3.64 8.60
N VAL A 155 -27.37 2.58 8.13
CA VAL A 155 -26.00 2.66 7.60
C VAL A 155 -26.07 2.26 6.13
N TYR A 156 -25.63 3.16 5.24
CA TYR A 156 -25.60 2.88 3.81
C TYR A 156 -24.42 3.61 3.14
N PHE A 157 -23.98 3.07 2.01
CA PHE A 157 -23.01 3.77 1.17
C PHE A 157 -23.71 4.90 0.44
N LYS A 158 -23.14 6.10 0.52
CA LYS A 158 -23.73 7.26 -0.14
C LYS A 158 -23.73 7.12 -1.66
N ASP A 159 -22.60 6.66 -2.20
CA ASP A 159 -22.35 6.53 -3.63
C ASP A 159 -21.77 5.13 -3.94
N LEU A 160 -21.92 4.67 -5.18
CA LEU A 160 -21.27 3.44 -5.68
C LEU A 160 -19.79 3.67 -6.05
N MET A 161 -19.31 4.91 -5.93
CA MET A 161 -17.94 5.31 -6.20
C MET A 161 -17.15 5.36 -4.90
N TYR A 162 -15.86 5.02 -4.97
CA TYR A 162 -14.94 5.15 -3.85
C TYR A 162 -13.74 6.02 -4.25
N GLN A 163 -13.12 6.64 -3.26
CA GLN A 163 -11.92 7.43 -3.46
C GLN A 163 -10.69 6.52 -3.37
N LYS A 164 -9.78 6.61 -4.36
CA LYS A 164 -8.49 5.91 -4.31
C LYS A 164 -7.35 6.92 -4.24
N ILE A 165 -6.55 6.84 -3.17
CA ILE A 165 -5.33 7.63 -2.98
C ILE A 165 -4.15 6.69 -3.18
N ASP A 166 -3.38 6.89 -4.24
CA ASP A 166 -2.23 6.04 -4.58
C ASP A 166 -0.95 6.88 -4.63
N GLN A 167 0.02 6.53 -3.80
CA GLN A 167 1.33 7.17 -3.82
C GLN A 167 2.19 6.54 -4.90
N GLN A 168 2.67 7.38 -5.82
CA GLN A 168 3.55 6.97 -6.91
C GLN A 168 4.86 7.75 -6.85
N LYS A 169 5.95 7.12 -7.32
CA LYS A 169 7.25 7.79 -7.33
C LYS A 169 7.17 9.00 -8.25
N ALA A 170 7.61 10.16 -7.74
CA ALA A 170 7.66 11.37 -8.55
C ALA A 170 8.61 11.24 -9.76
N TYR A 171 9.59 10.35 -9.66
CA TYR A 171 10.58 10.14 -10.71
C TYR A 171 10.96 8.67 -10.82
N GLU A 172 10.62 8.06 -11.95
CA GLU A 172 11.06 6.71 -12.30
C GLU A 172 12.44 6.75 -12.96
N SER A 173 13.17 5.63 -12.91
CA SER A 173 14.52 5.53 -13.52
C SER A 173 14.52 5.80 -15.02
N GLN A 174 13.39 5.52 -15.68
CA GLN A 174 13.16 5.80 -17.09
C GLN A 174 13.13 7.32 -17.37
N ASN A 175 12.50 8.09 -16.48
CA ASN A 175 12.45 9.54 -16.59
C ASN A 175 13.86 10.13 -16.43
N LEU A 176 14.68 9.56 -15.52
CA LEU A 176 16.08 9.98 -15.34
C LEU A 176 16.89 9.87 -16.63
N ILE A 177 16.79 8.71 -17.28
CA ILE A 177 17.53 8.46 -18.52
C ILE A 177 16.99 9.36 -19.64
N SER A 178 15.67 9.57 -19.69
CA SER A 178 15.03 10.45 -20.66
C SER A 178 15.52 11.90 -20.53
N ASP A 179 15.59 12.44 -19.32
CA ASP A 179 16.01 13.83 -19.09
C ASP A 179 17.50 14.01 -19.36
N ILE A 180 18.35 13.06 -18.94
CA ILE A 180 19.79 13.08 -19.26
C ILE A 180 19.99 13.02 -20.78
N GLY A 181 19.32 12.09 -21.47
CA GLY A 181 19.40 11.96 -22.92
C GLY A 181 18.88 13.21 -23.64
N GLY A 182 17.79 13.80 -23.15
CA GLY A 182 17.21 15.03 -23.69
C GLY A 182 18.16 16.22 -23.56
N GLN A 183 18.79 16.40 -22.39
CA GLN A 183 19.77 17.46 -22.19
C GLN A 183 21.04 17.24 -23.02
N LEU A 184 21.59 16.02 -23.05
CA LEU A 184 22.78 15.72 -23.87
C LEU A 184 22.51 15.87 -25.38
N GLY A 185 21.32 15.47 -25.84
CA GLY A 185 20.89 15.64 -27.22
C GLY A 185 20.68 17.11 -27.59
N LEU A 186 20.10 17.91 -26.69
CA LEU A 186 19.83 19.33 -26.94
C LEU A 186 21.11 20.17 -26.95
N TRP A 187 22.00 20.00 -25.97
CA TRP A 187 23.18 20.84 -25.81
C TRP A 187 24.37 20.39 -26.66
N LEU A 188 24.58 19.07 -26.78
CA LEU A 188 25.77 18.49 -27.44
C LEU A 188 25.43 17.80 -28.77
N GLY A 189 24.15 17.66 -29.12
CA GLY A 189 23.74 16.87 -30.29
C GLY A 189 24.02 15.38 -30.14
N LEU A 190 24.27 14.90 -28.91
CA LEU A 190 24.59 13.50 -28.67
C LEU A 190 23.34 12.62 -28.74
N SER A 191 23.45 11.56 -29.52
CA SER A 191 22.48 10.46 -29.61
C SER A 191 23.08 9.15 -29.09
N ALA A 192 22.23 8.15 -28.86
CA ALA A 192 22.67 6.80 -28.49
C ALA A 192 23.67 6.21 -29.50
N ILE A 193 23.51 6.53 -30.79
CA ILE A 193 24.41 6.10 -31.86
C ILE A 193 25.79 6.73 -31.69
N THR A 194 25.86 8.05 -31.48
CA THR A 194 27.15 8.75 -31.27
C THR A 194 27.89 8.26 -30.02
N ILE A 195 27.17 7.87 -28.96
CA ILE A 195 27.79 7.26 -27.77
C ILE A 195 28.38 5.88 -28.12
N GLY A 196 27.65 5.07 -28.90
CA GLY A 196 28.14 3.78 -29.38
C GLY A 196 29.41 3.90 -30.22
N GLU A 197 29.48 4.87 -31.12
CA GLU A 197 30.68 5.17 -31.91
C GLU A 197 31.85 5.61 -31.03
N LEU A 198 31.61 6.50 -30.05
CA LEU A 198 32.63 6.94 -29.10
C LEU A 198 33.18 5.77 -28.28
N CYS A 199 32.32 4.87 -27.80
CA CYS A 199 32.75 3.66 -27.10
C CYS A 199 33.59 2.74 -27.99
N GLY A 200 33.19 2.53 -29.26
CA GLY A 200 33.97 1.74 -30.21
C GLY A 200 35.34 2.35 -30.52
N LEU A 201 35.41 3.67 -30.65
CA LEU A 201 36.66 4.41 -30.83
C LEU A 201 37.58 4.25 -29.60
N LEU A 202 37.04 4.44 -28.39
CA LEU A 202 37.79 4.28 -27.15
C LEU A 202 38.33 2.85 -27.02
N LEU A 203 37.52 1.82 -27.29
CA LEU A 203 37.96 0.42 -27.25
C LEU A 203 39.07 0.13 -28.26
N SER A 204 38.98 0.70 -29.46
CA SER A 204 40.01 0.57 -30.49
C SER A 204 41.32 1.24 -30.06
N LEU A 205 41.23 2.42 -29.46
CA LEU A 205 42.37 3.13 -28.89
C LEU A 205 42.99 2.36 -27.72
N PHE A 206 42.19 1.83 -26.79
CA PHE A 206 42.69 1.00 -25.70
C PHE A 206 43.38 -0.27 -26.20
N ARG A 207 42.83 -0.94 -27.23
CA ARG A 207 43.50 -2.08 -27.87
C ARG A 207 44.81 -1.66 -28.53
N SER A 208 44.86 -0.51 -29.19
CA SER A 208 46.08 -0.02 -29.82
C SER A 208 47.14 0.41 -28.80
N LEU A 209 46.73 0.94 -27.64
CA LEU A 209 47.64 1.36 -26.56
C LEU A 209 48.14 0.17 -25.74
N THR A 210 47.34 -0.89 -25.61
CA THR A 210 47.77 -2.17 -25.00
C THR A 210 48.51 -3.07 -26.00
N ALA A 211 48.37 -2.82 -27.30
CA ALA A 211 49.13 -3.46 -28.37
C ALA A 211 50.43 -2.68 -28.69
N VAL A 212 51.42 -2.81 -27.82
CA VAL A 212 52.85 -2.66 -28.12
C VAL A 212 53.49 -3.93 -27.55
N SER A 213 54.11 -4.88 -28.28
CA SER A 213 54.55 -5.07 -29.66
C SER A 213 54.57 -6.59 -29.95
N PRO A 214 54.40 -7.04 -31.20
CA PRO A 214 55.51 -7.77 -31.82
C PRO A 214 55.94 -7.15 -33.15
N LYS A 215 57.26 -7.24 -33.37
CA LYS A 215 58.02 -6.76 -34.53
C LYS A 215 57.40 -7.12 -35.88
N ASP A 216 57.45 -6.15 -36.79
CA ASP A 216 57.35 -6.38 -38.23
C ASP A 216 58.44 -7.31 -38.74
N ASP A 217 58.08 -8.28 -39.58
CA ASP A 217 58.98 -8.77 -40.62
C ASP A 217 58.21 -9.13 -41.91
N ASN A 218 58.53 -8.36 -42.96
CA ASN A 218 58.54 -8.63 -44.39
C ASN A 218 57.40 -9.35 -45.14
N SER A 219 56.85 -8.58 -46.09
CA SER A 219 56.69 -8.90 -47.52
C SER A 219 55.87 -10.14 -47.93
N SER A 220 54.64 -9.90 -48.42
CA SER A 220 54.22 -10.45 -49.71
C SER A 220 53.10 -9.61 -50.33
N LYS A 221 53.40 -9.02 -51.49
CA LYS A 221 52.40 -8.40 -52.37
C LYS A 221 51.47 -9.48 -52.88
N THR A 222 50.16 -9.31 -52.70
CA THR A 222 49.15 -9.98 -53.54
C THR A 222 48.13 -8.94 -54.04
N PRO A 223 47.65 -9.07 -55.29
CA PRO A 223 46.99 -7.98 -55.99
C PRO A 223 45.54 -7.79 -55.54
N VAL A 224 45.12 -6.54 -55.44
CA VAL A 224 43.71 -6.15 -55.34
C VAL A 224 43.01 -6.58 -56.63
N LYS A 225 42.04 -7.49 -56.53
CA LYS A 225 41.09 -7.72 -57.63
C LYS A 225 40.01 -6.63 -57.58
N PRO A 226 39.69 -5.95 -58.70
CA PRO A 226 38.59 -5.01 -58.72
C PRO A 226 37.27 -5.77 -58.65
N PHE A 227 36.37 -5.30 -57.79
CA PHE A 227 34.97 -5.73 -57.79
C PHE A 227 34.27 -5.05 -58.96
N SER A 228 34.00 -5.81 -60.02
CA SER A 228 33.09 -5.43 -61.10
C SER A 228 31.65 -5.69 -60.66
N SER A 229 30.81 -4.65 -60.60
CA SER A 229 29.39 -4.77 -60.93
C SER A 229 29.25 -5.03 -62.44
N PRO A 230 28.12 -5.52 -63.00
CA PRO A 230 26.75 -5.53 -62.48
C PRO A 230 26.04 -6.90 -62.66
N LEU A 231 24.75 -6.98 -62.28
CA LEU A 231 23.63 -7.71 -62.93
C LEU A 231 22.51 -7.86 -61.88
N GLU A 232 21.44 -7.07 -61.98
CA GLU A 232 20.18 -7.39 -62.68
C GLU A 232 19.28 -8.40 -61.93
N MET A 233 18.06 -7.93 -61.65
CA MET A 233 16.90 -8.70 -61.20
C MET A 233 16.48 -9.73 -62.25
N ASP A 234 16.12 -10.94 -61.82
CA ASP A 234 14.93 -11.62 -62.32
C ASP A 234 14.42 -12.66 -61.28
N PRO A 235 13.10 -12.95 -61.23
CA PRO A 235 12.41 -13.59 -60.11
C PRO A 235 12.16 -15.08 -60.34
N GLY A 236 11.89 -15.79 -59.24
CA GLY A 236 11.01 -16.96 -59.28
C GLY A 236 11.63 -18.28 -58.82
N LYS A 237 10.81 -19.00 -58.03
CA LYS A 237 10.93 -20.37 -57.53
C LYS A 237 12.01 -20.58 -56.45
N GLY A 238 11.72 -21.14 -55.29
CA GLY A 238 10.57 -21.93 -54.86
C GLY A 238 11.08 -23.03 -53.92
N ASP A 239 10.25 -23.42 -52.97
CA ASP A 239 10.33 -24.63 -52.12
C ASP A 239 11.08 -24.45 -50.79
N VAL A 240 10.35 -24.12 -49.70
CA VAL A 240 9.62 -25.00 -48.76
C VAL A 240 10.54 -25.57 -47.67
N MET A 241 10.32 -25.12 -46.43
CA MET A 241 9.96 -26.00 -45.30
C MET A 241 9.45 -25.15 -44.12
N MET A 242 8.18 -25.38 -43.79
CA MET A 242 7.48 -25.05 -42.54
C MET A 242 8.28 -25.59 -41.34
N SER A 243 8.29 -24.99 -40.15
CA SER A 243 7.26 -25.02 -39.08
C SER A 243 8.03 -24.67 -37.78
N ASP A 244 7.54 -24.13 -36.67
CA ASP A 244 6.26 -23.72 -36.11
C ASP A 244 6.66 -22.96 -34.82
N VAL A 245 6.05 -21.82 -34.47
CA VAL A 245 5.65 -21.51 -33.08
C VAL A 245 4.53 -20.46 -33.14
N LYS A 246 3.42 -20.83 -32.49
CA LYS A 246 2.10 -20.19 -32.46
C LYS A 246 2.09 -18.78 -31.85
N LYS A 247 1.26 -17.93 -32.45
CA LYS A 247 0.63 -16.75 -31.86
C LYS A 247 -0.47 -17.16 -30.88
N GLY A 248 -0.59 -16.40 -29.79
CA GLY A 248 -1.82 -16.27 -29.02
C GLY A 248 -2.01 -14.80 -28.67
N GLY A 249 -2.87 -14.12 -29.41
CA GLY A 249 -3.43 -12.82 -29.05
C GLY A 249 -4.80 -13.03 -28.39
N PHE A 250 -5.17 -12.14 -27.49
CA PHE A 250 -6.51 -12.05 -26.93
C PHE A 250 -6.87 -10.57 -26.83
N ASP A 251 -7.88 -10.17 -27.58
CA ASP A 251 -8.65 -8.92 -27.39
C ASP A 251 -10.09 -9.36 -27.08
N VAL A 252 -10.57 -9.06 -25.87
CA VAL A 252 -11.85 -8.41 -25.52
C VAL A 252 -11.67 -7.79 -24.14
#